data_AF-A0A4U0VTQ7-F1
#
_entry.id   AF-A0A4U0VTQ7-F1
#
_cell.length_a   1.000
_cell.length_b   1.000
_cell.length_c   1.000
_cell.angle_alpha   90.00
_cell.angle_beta   90.00
_cell.angle_gamma   90.00
#
_symmetry.space_group_name_H-M   'P 1'
#
loop_
_entity.id
_entity.type
_entity.pdbx_description
1 polymer ?
#
loop_
_entity_poly.entity_id
_entity_poly.type
_entity_poly.pdbx_seq_one_letter_code
_entity_poly.pdbx_strand_id
1 'polypeptide(L)'
;MAKSQIRYHLAHPLTPRPLRFSRLRALRHWTIRRAYNLYRHQARRTQELELERQYNAMRDACEALRLMGADGMMAADGGSAGGKDVGRLYRIAMEKKGIWEGVPIEYARTQMEAPPREGWNHAWTR
;
A
#
# COMPACT_ATOMS: atom_id res chain seq x y z
N MET A 1 38.46 -28.97 -17.28
CA MET A 1 37.99 -27.57 -17.17
C MET A 1 37.03 -27.45 -16.00
N ALA A 2 37.45 -26.81 -14.91
CA ALA A 2 36.59 -26.58 -13.75
C ALA A 2 35.47 -25.59 -14.13
N LYS A 3 34.21 -26.04 -14.09
CA LYS A 3 33.06 -25.12 -14.18
C LYS A 3 33.11 -24.22 -12.94
N SER A 4 33.03 -22.91 -13.10
CA SER A 4 32.93 -21.99 -11.96
C SER A 4 31.73 -22.34 -11.09
N GLN A 5 31.82 -22.14 -9.77
CA GLN A 5 30.74 -22.46 -8.82
C GLN A 5 29.39 -21.84 -9.21
N ILE A 6 29.42 -20.65 -9.81
CA ILE A 6 28.25 -19.96 -10.36
C ILE A 6 27.55 -20.82 -11.44
N ARG A 7 28.31 -21.38 -12.39
CA ARG A 7 27.75 -22.22 -13.46
C ARG A 7 27.21 -23.55 -12.93
N TYR A 8 27.78 -24.07 -11.85
CA TYR A 8 27.32 -25.29 -11.18
C TYR A 8 25.96 -25.09 -10.47
N HIS A 9 25.76 -23.98 -9.77
CA HIS A 9 24.49 -23.68 -9.10
C HIS A 9 23.37 -23.29 -10.07
N LEU A 10 23.68 -22.62 -11.19
CA LEU A 10 22.69 -22.25 -12.21
C LEU A 10 22.26 -23.41 -13.11
N ALA A 11 23.20 -24.30 -13.45
CA ALA A 11 22.95 -25.45 -14.32
C ALA A 11 23.34 -26.74 -13.58
N HIS A 12 22.65 -26.96 -12.46
CA HIS A 12 22.93 -28.09 -11.58
C HIS A 12 22.47 -29.41 -12.24
N PRO A 13 23.35 -30.42 -12.35
CA PRO A 13 23.03 -31.68 -13.03
C PRO A 13 21.94 -32.50 -12.33
N LEU A 14 21.61 -32.21 -11.05
CA LEU A 14 20.46 -32.83 -10.34
C LEU A 14 19.14 -32.10 -10.56
N THR A 15 19.07 -31.14 -11.49
CA THR A 15 17.79 -30.55 -11.89
C THR A 15 16.90 -31.66 -12.47
N PRO A 16 15.71 -31.89 -11.91
CA PRO A 16 14.85 -32.96 -12.38
C PRO A 16 14.39 -32.66 -13.81
N ARG A 17 14.04 -33.70 -14.55
CA ARG A 17 13.47 -33.56 -15.90
C ARG A 17 12.18 -32.73 -15.83
N PRO A 18 11.84 -32.00 -16.91
CA PRO A 18 10.59 -31.26 -16.98
C PRO A 18 9.36 -32.12 -16.66
N LEU A 19 8.40 -31.51 -15.98
CA LEU A 19 7.21 -32.19 -15.51
C LEU A 19 6.32 -32.61 -16.68
N ARG A 20 5.96 -33.90 -16.74
CA ARG A 20 5.06 -34.46 -17.75
C ARG A 20 3.70 -34.76 -17.12
N PHE A 21 2.65 -34.12 -17.62
CA PHE A 21 1.29 -34.33 -17.15
C PHE A 21 0.48 -35.18 -18.12
N SER A 22 -0.39 -36.04 -17.57
CA SER A 22 -1.49 -36.63 -18.34
C SER A 22 -2.53 -35.55 -18.67
N ARG A 23 -3.37 -35.79 -19.67
CA ARG A 23 -4.36 -34.82 -20.15
C ARG A 23 -5.24 -34.25 -19.03
N LEU A 24 -5.82 -35.10 -18.19
CA LEU A 24 -6.68 -34.65 -17.06
C LEU A 24 -5.89 -33.84 -16.03
N ARG A 25 -4.64 -34.22 -15.73
CA ARG A 25 -3.79 -33.47 -14.79
C ARG A 25 -3.42 -32.09 -15.36
N ALA A 26 -3.11 -32.01 -16.66
CA ALA A 26 -2.84 -30.75 -17.33
C ALA A 26 -4.06 -29.81 -17.31
N LEU A 27 -5.27 -30.34 -17.56
CA LEU A 27 -6.52 -29.57 -17.49
C LEU A 27 -6.81 -29.05 -16.07
N ARG A 28 -6.61 -29.88 -15.03
CA ARG A 28 -6.74 -29.44 -13.63
C ARG A 28 -5.73 -28.35 -13.29
N HIS A 29 -4.48 -28.50 -13.70
CA HIS A 29 -3.47 -27.47 -13.47
C HIS A 29 -3.83 -26.15 -14.15
N TRP A 30 -4.32 -26.21 -15.40
CA TRP A 30 -4.72 -25.04 -16.15
C TRP A 30 -5.92 -24.31 -15.54
N THR A 31 -6.92 -25.05 -15.07
CA THR A 31 -8.09 -24.46 -14.39
C THR A 31 -7.70 -23.78 -13.08
N ILE A 32 -6.86 -24.43 -12.25
CA ILE A 32 -6.32 -23.82 -11.02
C ILE A 32 -5.54 -22.54 -11.34
N ARG A 33 -4.66 -22.58 -12.35
CA ARG A 33 -3.88 -21.40 -12.76
C ARG A 33 -4.78 -20.26 -13.22
N ARG A 34 -5.82 -20.55 -14.00
CA ARG A 34 -6.77 -19.55 -14.46
C ARG A 34 -7.55 -18.93 -13.29
N ALA A 35 -8.03 -19.76 -12.37
CA ALA A 35 -8.73 -19.28 -11.17
C ALA A 35 -7.83 -18.38 -10.32
N TYR A 36 -6.57 -18.77 -10.11
CA TYR A 36 -5.59 -17.96 -9.39
C TYR A 36 -5.31 -16.62 -10.08
N ASN A 37 -5.16 -16.61 -11.41
CA ASN A 37 -4.98 -15.37 -12.16
C ASN A 37 -6.21 -14.44 -11.98
N LEU A 38 -7.43 -14.98 -12.10
CA LEU A 38 -8.66 -14.22 -11.89
C LEU A 38 -8.70 -13.61 -10.49
N TYR A 39 -8.42 -14.41 -9.45
CA TYR A 39 -8.33 -13.94 -8.08
C TYR A 39 -7.31 -12.80 -7.93
N ARG A 40 -6.12 -12.92 -8.50
CA ARG A 40 -5.10 -11.85 -8.46
C ARG A 40 -5.56 -10.57 -9.16
N HIS A 41 -6.26 -10.68 -10.28
CA HIS A 41 -6.82 -9.53 -10.98
C HIS A 41 -7.87 -8.83 -10.11
N GLN A 42 -8.75 -9.60 -9.47
CA GLN A 42 -9.76 -9.06 -8.55
C GLN A 42 -9.10 -8.39 -7.34
N ALA A 43 -8.13 -9.05 -6.68
CA ALA A 43 -7.42 -8.51 -5.53
C ALA A 43 -6.67 -7.20 -5.86
N ARG A 44 -6.06 -7.12 -7.04
CA ARG A 44 -5.45 -5.88 -7.53
C ARG A 44 -6.51 -4.80 -7.76
N ARG A 45 -7.60 -5.12 -8.45
CA ARG A 45 -8.65 -4.14 -8.73
C ARG A 45 -9.28 -3.60 -7.45
N THR A 46 -9.50 -4.44 -6.44
CA THR A 46 -10.00 -3.99 -5.13
C THR A 46 -9.02 -3.06 -4.44
N GLN A 47 -7.71 -3.34 -4.53
CA GLN A 47 -6.69 -2.46 -3.98
C GLN A 47 -6.65 -1.10 -4.69
N GLU A 48 -6.71 -1.11 -6.03
CA GLU A 48 -6.76 0.12 -6.83
C GLU A 48 -7.99 0.98 -6.50
N LEU A 49 -9.17 0.36 -6.42
CA LEU A 49 -10.41 1.05 -6.04
C LEU A 49 -10.35 1.64 -4.64
N GLU A 50 -9.75 0.94 -3.69
CA GLU A 50 -9.60 1.43 -2.32
C GLU A 50 -8.62 2.61 -2.26
N LEU A 51 -7.53 2.58 -3.04
CA LEU A 51 -6.61 3.72 -3.18
C LEU A 51 -7.29 4.90 -3.86
N GLU A 52 -8.09 4.67 -4.92
CA GLU A 52 -8.90 5.70 -5.58
C GLU A 52 -9.90 6.33 -4.58
N ARG A 53 -10.55 5.51 -3.75
CA ARG A 53 -11.48 5.97 -2.70
C ARG A 53 -10.78 6.85 -1.68
N GLN A 54 -9.63 6.42 -1.16
CA GLN A 54 -8.83 7.19 -0.20
C GLN A 54 -8.35 8.51 -0.82
N TYR A 55 -7.86 8.49 -2.06
CA TYR A 55 -7.45 9.69 -2.77
C TYR A 55 -8.60 10.69 -2.96
N ASN A 56 -9.77 10.22 -3.41
CA ASN A 56 -10.93 11.10 -3.59
C ASN A 56 -11.37 11.71 -2.26
N ALA A 57 -11.42 10.92 -1.17
CA ALA A 57 -11.75 11.43 0.16
C ALA A 57 -10.74 12.49 0.64
N MET A 58 -9.44 12.26 0.43
CA MET A 58 -8.39 13.23 0.75
C MET A 58 -8.51 14.52 -0.08
N ARG A 59 -8.78 14.39 -1.38
CA ARG A 59 -8.99 15.53 -2.29
C ARG A 59 -10.17 16.38 -1.83
N ASP A 60 -11.30 15.75 -1.55
CA ASP A 60 -12.53 16.45 -1.17
C ASP A 60 -12.35 17.16 0.19
N ALA A 61 -11.66 16.52 1.15
CA ALA A 61 -11.28 17.14 2.42
C ALA A 61 -10.33 18.33 2.23
N CYS A 62 -9.37 18.25 1.30
CA CYS A 62 -8.46 19.35 0.99
C CYS A 62 -9.18 20.53 0.31
N GLU A 63 -10.12 20.27 -0.59
CA GLU A 63 -10.97 21.31 -1.17
C GLU A 63 -11.83 22.01 -0.11
N ALA A 64 -12.38 21.25 0.84
CA ALA A 64 -13.07 21.81 1.98
C ALA A 64 -12.16 22.74 2.81
N LEU A 65 -10.93 22.31 3.14
CA LEU A 65 -9.95 23.14 3.85
C LEU A 65 -9.54 24.40 3.07
N ARG A 66 -9.59 24.37 1.74
CA ARG A 66 -9.25 25.52 0.90
C ARG A 66 -10.30 26.63 0.97
N LEU A 67 -11.57 26.25 1.11
CA LEU A 67 -12.72 27.16 1.19
C LEU A 67 -13.07 27.57 2.63
N MET A 68 -12.44 26.94 3.62
CA MET A 68 -12.64 27.21 5.04
C MET A 68 -11.98 28.53 5.47
N GLY A 69 -12.71 29.31 6.27
CA GLY A 69 -12.24 30.55 6.89
C GLY A 69 -11.38 30.32 8.14
N ALA A 70 -10.96 31.41 8.81
CA ALA A 70 -10.13 31.33 10.01
C ALA A 70 -10.84 30.64 11.19
N ASP A 71 -12.17 30.77 11.24
CA ASP A 71 -13.02 30.30 12.33
C ASP A 71 -13.42 28.81 12.19
N GLY A 72 -12.85 28.10 11.21
CA GLY A 72 -13.19 26.69 10.92
C GLY A 72 -14.53 26.51 10.20
N MET A 73 -15.25 27.59 9.93
CA MET A 73 -16.51 27.58 9.17
C MET A 73 -16.26 27.80 7.68
N MET A 74 -17.13 27.24 6.83
CA MET A 74 -17.11 27.50 5.40
C MET A 74 -17.54 28.94 5.11
N ALA A 75 -16.94 29.55 4.08
CA ALA A 75 -17.37 30.87 3.62
C ALA A 75 -18.85 30.92 3.20
N ALA A 76 -19.43 29.77 2.80
CA ALA A 76 -20.84 29.65 2.46
C ALA A 76 -21.78 29.64 3.68
N ASP A 77 -21.31 29.18 4.84
CA ASP A 77 -22.12 29.00 6.06
C ASP A 77 -22.07 30.23 7.00
N GLY A 78 -21.68 31.39 6.48
CA GLY A 78 -21.56 32.63 7.25
C GLY A 78 -20.25 32.78 8.04
N GLY A 79 -19.26 31.89 7.81
CA GLY A 79 -17.89 32.09 8.28
C GLY A 79 -17.28 33.35 7.67
N SER A 80 -16.21 33.89 8.27
CA SER A 80 -15.50 35.11 7.82
C SER A 80 -15.08 35.03 6.33
N ALA A 81 -16.00 35.40 5.43
CA ALA A 81 -15.88 35.24 4.00
C ALA A 81 -15.12 36.44 3.42
N GLY A 82 -13.81 36.45 3.59
CA GLY A 82 -12.96 37.51 3.05
C GLY A 82 -11.88 37.94 4.01
N GLY A 83 -10.82 37.13 4.12
CA GLY A 83 -9.61 37.48 4.84
C GLY A 83 -8.42 36.73 4.26
N LYS A 84 -7.19 37.25 4.50
CA LYS A 84 -5.93 36.58 4.12
C LYS A 84 -5.76 35.18 4.75
N ASP A 85 -6.63 34.84 5.70
CA ASP A 85 -6.63 33.60 6.46
C ASP A 85 -7.47 32.48 5.85
N VAL A 86 -8.28 32.75 4.82
CA VAL A 86 -8.99 31.68 4.08
C VAL A 86 -7.95 30.74 3.46
N GLY A 87 -8.14 29.43 3.64
CA GLY A 87 -7.21 28.42 3.13
C GLY A 87 -5.82 28.43 3.80
N ARG A 88 -5.66 29.07 4.97
CA ARG A 88 -4.42 29.00 5.75
C ARG A 88 -4.08 27.56 6.14
N LEU A 89 -5.06 26.81 6.65
CA LEU A 89 -4.88 25.40 7.04
C LEU A 89 -4.52 24.51 5.84
N TYR A 90 -5.14 24.77 4.68
CA TYR A 90 -4.80 24.08 3.43
C TYR A 90 -3.33 24.30 3.04
N ARG A 91 -2.82 25.54 3.11
CA ARG A 91 -1.41 25.84 2.80
C ARG A 91 -0.45 25.10 3.73
N ILE A 92 -0.74 25.09 5.03
CA ILE A 92 0.07 24.38 6.03
C ILE A 92 0.04 22.87 5.77
N ALA A 93 -1.13 22.29 5.49
CA ALA A 93 -1.27 20.85 5.22
C ALA A 93 -0.52 20.41 3.95
N MET A 94 -0.35 21.31 2.98
CA MET A 94 0.39 21.06 1.74
C MET A 94 1.92 21.21 1.88
N GLU A 95 2.41 21.67 3.03
CA GLU A 95 3.85 21.76 3.28
C GLU A 95 4.48 20.36 3.33
N LYS A 96 5.57 20.17 2.59
CA LYS A 96 6.29 18.88 2.52
C LYS A 96 7.46 18.77 3.51
N LYS A 97 7.40 19.51 4.62
CA LYS A 97 8.47 19.53 5.61
C LYS A 97 8.56 18.19 6.34
N GLY A 98 9.76 17.62 6.43
CA GLY A 98 10.01 16.35 7.13
C GLY A 98 9.51 15.08 6.41
N ILE A 99 8.78 15.18 5.29
CA ILE A 99 8.23 14.01 4.58
C ILE A 99 9.35 13.07 4.07
N TRP A 100 10.48 13.66 3.67
CA TRP A 100 11.63 12.91 3.14
C TRP A 100 12.55 12.32 4.21
N GLU A 101 12.28 12.59 5.49
CA GLU A 101 13.01 11.98 6.62
C GLU A 101 12.59 10.52 6.86
N GLY A 102 11.54 10.07 6.16
CA GLY A 102 11.07 8.69 6.15
C GLY A 102 9.94 8.43 7.14
N VAL A 103 9.68 7.14 7.38
CA VAL A 103 8.64 6.67 8.31
C VAL A 103 9.32 6.10 9.55
N PRO A 104 8.80 6.33 10.77
CA PRO A 104 9.36 5.76 11.98
C PRO A 104 9.54 4.23 11.87
N ILE A 105 10.74 3.74 12.19
CA ILE A 105 11.09 2.32 12.03
C ILE A 105 10.20 1.38 12.86
N GLU A 106 9.66 1.88 13.96
CA GLU A 106 8.73 1.16 14.83
C GLU A 106 7.40 0.84 14.14
N TYR A 107 6.97 1.69 13.20
CA TYR A 107 5.76 1.49 12.41
C TYR A 107 6.01 0.65 11.15
N ALA A 108 7.24 0.64 10.62
CA ALA A 108 7.63 -0.11 9.42
C ALA A 108 7.76 -1.64 9.65
N ARG A 109 7.17 -2.17 10.72
CA ARG A 109 7.22 -3.61 11.06
C ARG A 109 6.36 -4.41 10.09
N THR A 110 6.93 -5.45 9.51
CA THR A 110 6.22 -6.37 8.61
C THR A 110 5.24 -7.25 9.39
N GLN A 111 4.14 -7.62 8.74
CA GLN A 111 3.20 -8.60 9.27
C GLN A 111 3.89 -9.97 9.36
N MET A 112 3.62 -10.69 10.45
CA MET A 112 4.14 -12.03 10.72
C MET A 112 2.99 -13.04 10.73
N GLU A 113 3.28 -14.30 10.42
CA GLU A 113 2.27 -15.39 10.40
C GLU A 113 1.66 -15.65 11.80
N ALA A 114 2.44 -15.50 12.86
CA ALA A 114 1.98 -15.65 14.25
C ALA A 114 2.38 -14.43 15.09
N PRO A 115 1.54 -13.99 16.05
CA PRO A 115 1.88 -12.88 16.92
C PRO A 115 3.03 -13.24 17.87
N PRO A 116 3.83 -12.25 18.32
CA PRO A 116 4.82 -12.48 19.36
C PRO A 116 4.15 -12.68 20.72
N ARG A 117 4.90 -13.21 21.70
CA ARG A 117 4.39 -13.45 23.07
C ARG A 117 3.82 -12.17 23.72
N GLU A 118 4.47 -11.05 23.49
CA GLU A 118 4.01 -9.72 23.87
C GLU A 118 3.67 -8.95 22.58
N GLY A 119 2.41 -9.07 22.15
CA GLY A 119 1.90 -8.49 20.90
C GLY A 119 1.89 -6.97 20.85
N TRP A 120 1.70 -6.34 22.01
CA TRP A 120 1.56 -4.88 22.15
C TRP A 120 2.17 -4.40 23.47
N ASN A 121 2.89 -3.27 23.42
CA ASN A 121 3.48 -2.69 24.61
C ASN A 121 2.49 -1.72 25.29
N HIS A 122 1.78 -2.20 26.31
CA HIS A 122 0.88 -1.37 27.13
C HIS A 122 1.62 -0.43 28.10
N ALA A 123 2.91 -0.64 28.33
CA ALA A 123 3.72 0.15 29.24
C ALA A 123 4.47 1.29 28.53
N TRP A 124 4.15 1.58 27.26
CA TRP A 124 4.80 2.66 26.53
C TRP A 124 4.53 4.01 27.20
N THR A 125 5.61 4.76 27.46
CA THR A 125 5.60 6.11 28.03
C THR A 125 6.39 7.05 27.12
N ARG A 126 5.98 8.31 27.07
CA ARG A 126 6.51 9.35 26.18
C ARG A 126 7.90 9.83 26.58
#